data_AF-A0A438JKR6-F1
#
_entry.id   AF-A0A438JKR6-F1
#
_cell.length_a   1.000
_cell.length_b   1.000
_cell.length_c   1.000
_cell.angle_alpha   90.00
_cell.angle_beta   90.00
_cell.angle_gamma   90.00
#
_symmetry.space_group_name_H-M   'P 1'
#
loop_
_entity.id
_entity.type
_entity.pdbx_description
1 polymer ?
#
loop_
_entity_poly.entity_id
_entity_poly.type
_entity_poly.pdbx_seq_one_letter_code
_entity_poly.pdbx_strand_id
1 'polypeptide(L)'
;MEGKTHLVNWEVVCTDKAKGGLGIRKLALLNKALLGKWIWRYACDKDNLWKQVIKVKYGQEDFGWRPKKAMGAVGVGVWKEIWKESEWCWNNMIFKVGKGNTIIFWIDVWCSETALSHCFPHLFGMAVQRTQRLRKCGIKIRVKEIGI
;
A
#
# COMPACT_ATOMS: atom_id res chain seq x y z
N MET A 1 5.99 -16.69 47.22
CA MET A 1 4.96 -15.72 46.80
C MET A 1 4.94 -15.70 45.29
N GLU A 2 4.08 -16.51 44.66
CA GLU A 2 3.92 -16.51 43.21
C GLU A 2 3.12 -15.26 42.80
N GLY A 3 3.74 -14.37 42.04
CA GLY A 3 3.09 -13.16 41.54
C GLY A 3 2.01 -13.53 40.52
N LYS A 4 0.75 -13.30 40.86
CA LYS A 4 -0.35 -13.41 39.89
C LYS A 4 -0.14 -12.35 38.81
N THR A 5 0.15 -12.78 37.59
CA THR A 5 0.16 -11.89 36.42
C THR A 5 -1.26 -11.39 36.17
N HIS A 6 -1.48 -10.10 36.45
CA HIS A 6 -2.73 -9.42 36.13
C HIS A 6 -2.82 -9.21 34.62
N LEU A 7 -3.81 -9.82 33.99
CA LEU A 7 -4.09 -9.60 32.57
C LEU A 7 -4.68 -8.19 32.39
N VAL A 8 -4.02 -7.38 31.58
CA VAL A 8 -4.46 -6.02 31.27
C VAL A 8 -5.29 -6.04 29.99
N ASN A 9 -6.45 -5.38 30.00
CA ASN A 9 -7.25 -5.23 28.79
C ASN A 9 -6.56 -4.28 27.80
N TRP A 10 -6.07 -4.85 26.71
CA TRP A 10 -5.32 -4.13 25.68
C TRP A 10 -6.15 -3.11 24.89
N GLU A 11 -7.47 -3.26 24.85
CA GLU A 11 -8.34 -2.27 24.22
C GLU A 11 -8.36 -0.95 24.99
N VAL A 12 -8.39 -1.03 26.33
CA VAL A 12 -8.36 0.14 27.22
C VAL A 12 -7.00 0.84 27.11
N VAL A 13 -5.91 0.08 27.10
CA VAL A 13 -4.55 0.63 26.98
C VAL A 13 -4.32 1.31 25.63
N CYS A 14 -4.85 0.74 24.55
CA CYS A 14 -4.71 1.31 23.21
C CYS A 14 -5.64 2.50 22.93
N THR A 15 -6.50 2.86 23.89
CA THR A 15 -7.38 4.02 23.76
C THR A 15 -6.57 5.32 23.93
N ASP A 16 -7.00 6.40 23.30
CA ASP A 16 -6.35 7.71 23.41
C ASP A 16 -6.25 8.16 24.88
N LYS A 17 -5.17 8.88 25.22
CA LYS A 17 -5.00 9.49 26.54
C LYS A 17 -6.17 10.40 26.91
N ALA A 18 -6.74 11.13 25.94
CA ALA A 18 -7.91 11.98 26.14
C ALA A 18 -9.18 11.18 26.50
N LYS A 19 -9.21 9.89 26.19
CA LYS A 19 -10.33 8.97 26.47
C LYS A 19 -10.00 7.98 27.60
N GLY A 20 -8.96 8.26 28.40
CA GLY A 20 -8.59 7.46 29.58
C GLY A 20 -7.71 6.24 29.29
N GLY A 21 -7.17 6.09 28.08
CA GLY A 21 -6.17 5.06 27.76
C GLY A 21 -4.73 5.58 27.83
N LEU A 22 -3.76 4.77 27.38
CA LEU A 22 -2.34 5.15 27.34
C LEU A 22 -1.91 5.71 25.97
N GLY A 23 -2.79 5.68 24.96
CA GLY A 23 -2.48 6.08 23.59
C GLY A 23 -1.49 5.15 22.89
N ILE A 24 -1.38 3.90 23.34
CA ILE A 24 -0.50 2.91 22.71
C ILE A 24 -1.15 2.41 21.42
N ARG A 25 -0.36 2.31 20.35
CA ARG A 25 -0.87 1.82 19.06
C ARG A 25 -1.30 0.36 19.17
N LYS A 26 -2.46 0.03 18.61
CA LYS A 26 -2.94 -1.36 18.53
C LYS A 26 -1.92 -2.21 17.76
N LEU A 27 -1.28 -3.15 18.45
CA LEU A 27 -0.26 -4.03 17.88
C LEU A 27 -0.78 -4.79 16.65
N ALA A 28 -2.05 -5.22 16.68
CA ALA A 28 -2.69 -5.87 15.55
C ALA A 28 -2.67 -4.99 14.29
N LEU A 29 -2.99 -3.69 14.40
CA LEU A 29 -2.95 -2.75 13.26
C LEU A 29 -1.52 -2.52 12.76
N LEU A 30 -0.57 -2.38 13.68
CA LEU A 30 0.83 -2.22 13.32
C LEU A 30 1.35 -3.45 12.56
N ASN A 31 0.99 -4.65 13.02
CA ASN A 31 1.35 -5.90 12.36
C ASN A 31 0.78 -5.96 10.93
N LYS A 32 -0.50 -5.60 10.74
CA LYS A 32 -1.12 -5.50 9.41
C LYS A 32 -0.38 -4.53 8.49
N ALA A 33 -0.01 -3.36 9.00
CA ALA A 33 0.76 -2.37 8.24
C ALA A 33 2.16 -2.89 7.84
N LEU A 34 2.84 -3.60 8.75
CA LEU A 34 4.16 -4.19 8.48
C LEU A 34 4.08 -5.32 7.44
N LEU A 35 3.05 -6.17 7.52
CA LEU A 35 2.80 -7.20 6.50
C LEU A 35 2.45 -6.55 5.15
N GLY A 36 1.61 -5.52 5.15
CA GLY A 36 1.27 -4.74 3.96
C GLY A 36 2.48 -4.09 3.28
N LYS A 37 3.50 -3.69 4.04
CA LYS A 37 4.76 -3.17 3.48
C LYS A 37 5.46 -4.19 2.56
N TRP A 38 5.33 -5.48 2.83
CA TRP A 38 5.88 -6.55 1.98
C TRP A 38 5.06 -6.76 0.70
N ILE A 39 3.73 -6.70 0.80
CA ILE A 39 2.83 -6.68 -0.37
C ILE A 39 3.22 -5.53 -1.30
N TRP A 40 3.46 -4.35 -0.74
CA TRP A 40 3.92 -3.19 -1.51
C TRP A 40 5.27 -3.41 -2.21
N ARG A 41 6.27 -3.91 -1.48
CA ARG A 41 7.58 -4.21 -2.07
C ARG A 41 7.43 -5.18 -3.24
N TYR A 42 6.54 -6.15 -3.11
CA TYR A 42 6.26 -7.09 -4.20
C TYR A 42 5.66 -6.37 -5.42
N ALA A 43 4.76 -5.42 -5.21
CA ALA A 43 4.17 -4.64 -6.30
C ALA A 43 5.18 -3.72 -7.00
N CYS A 44 6.06 -3.06 -6.24
CA CYS A 44 6.96 -2.02 -6.75
C CYS A 44 8.29 -2.54 -7.29
N ASP A 45 8.90 -3.53 -6.65
CA ASP A 45 10.23 -3.99 -7.04
C ASP A 45 10.12 -4.85 -8.29
N LYS A 46 10.82 -4.51 -9.36
CA LYS A 46 10.66 -5.22 -10.64
C LYS A 46 11.58 -6.43 -10.79
N ASP A 47 12.76 -6.43 -10.13
CA ASP A 47 13.83 -7.39 -10.45
C ASP A 47 14.54 -8.01 -9.23
N ASN A 48 13.85 -8.10 -8.09
CA ASN A 48 14.43 -8.70 -6.89
C ASN A 48 14.32 -10.25 -6.89
N LEU A 49 15.40 -10.94 -6.53
CA LEU A 49 15.44 -12.42 -6.46
C LEU A 49 14.33 -12.99 -5.57
N TRP A 50 14.08 -12.40 -4.41
CA TRP A 50 13.02 -12.88 -3.51
C TRP A 50 11.64 -12.80 -4.17
N LYS A 51 11.36 -11.77 -4.99
CA LYS A 51 10.11 -11.65 -5.74
C LYS A 51 10.00 -12.72 -6.81
N GLN A 52 11.10 -13.04 -7.49
CA GLN A 52 11.13 -14.13 -8.48
C GLN A 52 10.82 -15.48 -7.82
N VAL A 53 11.43 -15.78 -6.67
CA VAL A 53 11.14 -17.00 -5.90
C VAL A 53 9.66 -17.09 -5.55
N ILE A 54 9.08 -15.99 -5.04
CA ILE A 54 7.65 -15.94 -4.72
C ILE A 54 6.79 -16.13 -5.98
N LYS A 55 7.14 -15.47 -7.08
CA LYS A 55 6.44 -15.60 -8.37
C LYS A 55 6.45 -17.03 -8.89
N VAL A 56 7.59 -17.71 -8.86
CA VAL A 56 7.71 -19.11 -9.30
C VAL A 56 6.92 -20.04 -8.38
N LYS A 57 7.00 -19.83 -7.06
CA LYS A 57 6.36 -20.70 -6.08
C LYS A 57 4.84 -20.56 -6.01
N TYR A 58 4.31 -19.34 -6.11
CA TYR A 58 2.90 -19.05 -5.85
C TYR A 58 2.14 -18.53 -7.08
N GLY A 59 2.84 -18.09 -8.13
CA GLY A 59 2.24 -17.42 -9.29
C GLY A 59 2.05 -15.92 -9.10
N GLN A 60 1.48 -15.25 -10.10
CA GLN A 60 1.33 -13.79 -10.19
C GLN A 60 0.03 -13.43 -10.95
N GLU A 61 -0.62 -12.35 -10.55
CA GLU A 61 -1.88 -11.79 -11.07
C GLU A 61 -1.75 -10.25 -11.26
N ASP A 62 -2.76 -9.61 -11.90
CA ASP A 62 -2.90 -8.15 -12.08
C ASP A 62 -1.65 -7.38 -12.56
N PHE A 63 -1.36 -7.41 -13.88
CA PHE A 63 -0.24 -6.70 -14.53
C PHE A 63 1.14 -6.90 -13.87
N GLY A 64 1.28 -7.97 -13.09
CA GLY A 64 2.51 -8.29 -12.39
C GLY A 64 2.70 -7.57 -11.06
N TRP A 65 1.65 -6.97 -10.50
CA TRP A 65 1.74 -6.23 -9.24
C TRP A 65 1.14 -7.00 -8.07
N ARG A 66 0.35 -8.05 -8.34
CA ARG A 66 -0.25 -8.89 -7.28
C ARG A 66 0.27 -10.33 -7.31
N PRO A 67 0.59 -10.91 -6.14
CA PRO A 67 0.88 -12.33 -6.05
C PRO A 67 -0.42 -13.14 -6.10
N LYS A 68 -0.41 -14.27 -6.80
CA LYS A 68 -1.58 -15.18 -6.86
C LYS A 68 -1.85 -15.78 -5.49
N LYS A 69 -3.13 -16.11 -5.22
CA LYS A 69 -3.54 -16.81 -4.00
C LYS A 69 -2.71 -18.08 -3.84
N ALA A 70 -2.06 -18.21 -2.70
CA ALA A 70 -1.33 -19.43 -2.33
C ALA A 70 -2.33 -20.59 -2.15
N MET A 71 -2.62 -21.31 -3.24
CA MET A 71 -3.45 -22.51 -3.23
C MET A 71 -2.52 -23.72 -3.19
N GLY A 72 -2.34 -24.28 -1.99
CA GLY A 72 -1.57 -25.49 -1.78
C GLY A 72 -1.35 -25.80 -0.30
N ALA A 73 -1.21 -27.08 0.02
CA ALA A 73 -0.80 -27.57 1.34
C ALA A 73 0.69 -27.29 1.63
N VAL A 74 1.46 -26.82 0.62
CA VAL A 74 2.91 -26.60 0.72
C VAL A 74 3.21 -25.29 1.46
N GLY A 75 3.21 -25.40 2.79
CA GLY A 75 3.92 -24.52 3.70
C GLY A 75 3.04 -23.55 4.49
N VAL A 76 3.11 -23.68 5.82
CA VAL A 76 2.74 -22.69 6.83
C VAL A 76 3.74 -21.51 6.80
N GLY A 77 3.99 -20.97 5.61
CA GLY A 77 5.09 -20.04 5.36
C GLY A 77 4.73 -18.59 5.62
N VAL A 78 5.72 -17.79 6.01
CA VAL A 78 5.63 -16.33 6.21
C VAL A 78 4.88 -15.61 5.08
N TRP A 79 5.06 -16.06 3.83
CA TRP A 79 4.36 -15.47 2.68
C TRP A 79 2.84 -15.65 2.72
N LYS A 80 2.35 -16.77 3.25
CA LYS A 80 0.91 -17.03 3.40
C LYS A 80 0.28 -16.05 4.37
N GLU A 81 0.96 -15.74 5.48
CA GLU A 81 0.50 -14.74 6.46
C GLU A 81 0.56 -13.32 5.90
N ILE A 82 1.62 -12.97 5.16
CA ILE A 82 1.69 -11.68 4.43
C ILE A 82 0.52 -11.57 3.44
N TRP A 83 0.22 -12.65 2.72
CA TRP A 83 -0.84 -12.67 1.71
C TRP A 83 -2.24 -12.53 2.32
N LYS A 84 -2.50 -13.03 3.54
CA LYS A 84 -3.79 -12.86 4.22
C LYS A 84 -4.17 -11.39 4.42
N GLU A 85 -3.18 -10.52 4.65
CA GLU A 85 -3.42 -9.08 4.82
C GLU A 85 -3.39 -8.31 3.49
N SER A 86 -3.29 -8.99 2.34
CA SER A 86 -3.22 -8.36 1.03
C SER A 86 -4.45 -7.49 0.74
N GLU A 87 -5.66 -8.00 1.00
CA GLU A 87 -6.91 -7.28 0.77
C GLU A 87 -7.02 -6.02 1.63
N TRP A 88 -6.75 -6.15 2.94
CA TRP A 88 -6.70 -5.00 3.84
C TRP A 88 -5.66 -3.97 3.36
N CYS A 89 -4.50 -4.42 2.90
CA CYS A 89 -3.47 -3.54 2.38
C CYS A 89 -3.97 -2.79 1.15
N TRP A 90 -4.50 -3.49 0.14
CA TRP A 90 -5.02 -2.86 -1.08
C TRP A 90 -6.13 -1.84 -0.82
N ASN A 91 -7.04 -2.12 0.13
CA ASN A 91 -8.12 -1.21 0.50
C ASN A 91 -7.63 0.07 1.22
N ASN A 92 -6.44 0.01 1.82
CA ASN A 92 -5.83 1.10 2.58
C ASN A 92 -4.60 1.72 1.89
N MET A 93 -4.29 1.26 0.68
CA MET A 93 -3.26 1.81 -0.18
C MET A 93 -3.85 2.89 -1.09
N ILE A 94 -3.14 4.00 -1.21
CA ILE A 94 -3.43 5.02 -2.23
C ILE A 94 -2.31 4.97 -3.26
N PHE A 95 -2.69 4.77 -4.51
CA PHE A 95 -1.78 4.85 -5.63
C PHE A 95 -1.48 6.32 -5.90
N LYS A 96 -0.21 6.71 -5.73
CA LYS A 96 0.29 7.96 -6.32
C LYS A 96 1.03 7.60 -7.60
N VAL A 97 0.63 8.20 -8.70
CA VAL A 97 1.34 8.10 -9.98
C VAL A 97 2.66 8.87 -9.85
N GLY A 98 3.80 8.24 -10.12
CA GLY A 98 5.03 8.97 -10.49
C GLY A 98 5.12 9.16 -12.01
N LYS A 99 6.30 9.35 -12.60
CA LYS A 99 6.47 9.49 -14.07
C LYS A 99 5.72 8.32 -14.84
N GLY A 100 5.46 8.32 -16.14
CA GLY A 100 4.66 7.31 -16.86
C GLY A 100 5.27 6.63 -18.11
N ASN A 101 4.50 6.25 -19.08
CA ASN A 101 4.85 6.41 -20.51
C ASN A 101 3.53 6.42 -21.27
N THR A 102 2.47 6.83 -20.57
CA THR A 102 1.06 6.56 -20.87
C THR A 102 0.17 7.73 -20.47
N ILE A 103 0.35 8.26 -19.27
CA ILE A 103 -0.44 9.39 -18.77
C ILE A 103 -0.01 10.67 -19.47
N ILE A 104 -0.89 11.25 -20.27
CA ILE A 104 -0.70 12.54 -20.90
C ILE A 104 -0.90 13.61 -19.85
N PHE A 105 0.21 14.28 -19.51
CA PHE A 105 0.32 15.08 -18.30
C PHE A 105 -0.78 16.13 -18.12
N TRP A 106 -1.22 16.77 -19.20
CA TRP A 106 -2.22 17.84 -19.14
C TRP A 106 -3.65 17.37 -19.31
N ILE A 107 -3.85 16.29 -20.07
CA ILE A 107 -5.17 15.91 -20.58
C ILE A 107 -5.80 14.86 -19.67
N ASP A 108 -5.00 13.97 -19.12
CA ASP A 108 -5.52 12.88 -18.30
C ASP A 108 -5.77 13.35 -16.86
N VAL A 109 -6.80 12.80 -16.22
CA VAL A 109 -7.11 13.04 -14.80
C VAL A 109 -6.32 12.05 -13.96
N TRP A 110 -5.15 12.45 -13.49
CA TRP A 110 -4.22 11.54 -12.80
C TRP A 110 -3.82 11.97 -11.38
N CYS A 111 -4.16 13.20 -10.95
CA CYS A 111 -3.87 13.70 -9.59
C CYS A 111 -4.96 14.57 -8.94
N SER A 112 -6.07 14.83 -9.62
CA SER A 112 -7.17 15.70 -9.18
C SER A 112 -8.52 15.10 -9.61
N GLU A 113 -9.63 15.79 -9.33
CA GLU A 113 -10.97 15.37 -9.76
C GLU A 113 -11.24 15.64 -11.25
N THR A 114 -10.50 16.58 -11.85
CA THR A 114 -10.59 16.96 -13.27
C THR A 114 -9.20 17.10 -13.91
N ALA A 115 -9.15 17.21 -15.24
CA ALA A 115 -7.89 17.27 -16.00
C ALA A 115 -7.13 18.56 -15.72
N LEU A 116 -5.79 18.49 -15.67
CA LEU A 116 -4.94 19.64 -15.36
C LEU A 116 -5.09 20.77 -16.38
N SER A 117 -5.41 20.45 -17.64
CA SER A 117 -5.74 21.43 -18.68
C SER A 117 -6.97 22.26 -18.33
N HIS A 118 -7.98 21.66 -17.70
CA HIS A 118 -9.21 22.34 -17.29
C HIS A 118 -9.02 23.11 -15.99
N CYS A 119 -8.19 22.60 -15.09
CA CYS A 119 -7.81 23.32 -13.87
C CYS A 119 -6.93 24.55 -14.17
N PHE A 120 -6.11 24.51 -15.25
CA PHE A 120 -5.10 25.54 -15.56
C PHE A 120 -5.02 25.89 -17.06
N PRO A 121 -6.05 26.54 -17.64
CA PRO A 121 -6.20 26.71 -19.08
C PRO A 121 -5.16 27.65 -19.73
N HIS A 122 -4.83 28.78 -19.10
CA HIS A 122 -3.81 29.70 -19.63
C HIS A 122 -2.42 29.04 -19.70
N LEU A 123 -2.07 28.24 -18.69
CA LEU A 123 -0.80 27.53 -18.62
C LEU A 123 -0.73 26.40 -19.65
N PHE A 124 -1.83 25.67 -19.86
CA PHE A 124 -1.97 24.73 -20.95
C PHE A 124 -1.82 25.41 -22.33
N GLY A 125 -2.38 26.61 -22.50
CA GLY A 125 -2.27 27.41 -23.72
C GLY A 125 -0.83 27.84 -24.05
N MET A 126 0.02 28.06 -23.05
CA MET A 126 1.44 28.38 -23.24
C MET A 126 2.35 27.13 -23.34
N ALA A 127 1.86 25.95 -22.98
CA ALA A 127 2.67 24.74 -22.95
C ALA A 127 3.05 24.26 -24.36
N VAL A 128 4.35 24.05 -24.59
CA VAL A 128 4.91 23.57 -25.88
C VAL A 128 4.59 22.08 -26.12
N GLN A 129 4.49 21.26 -25.07
CA GLN A 129 4.23 19.81 -25.15
C GLN A 129 2.96 19.42 -24.37
N ARG A 130 1.81 19.50 -25.06
CA ARG A 130 0.48 19.28 -24.46
C ARG A 130 0.05 17.80 -24.39
N THR A 131 0.64 16.97 -25.25
CA THR A 131 0.30 15.55 -25.42
C THR A 131 1.40 14.61 -24.91
N GLN A 132 2.34 15.13 -24.12
CA GLN A 132 3.46 14.34 -23.63
C GLN A 132 3.03 13.37 -22.52
N ARG A 133 3.45 12.12 -22.70
CA ARG A 133 3.26 11.07 -21.72
C ARG A 133 4.30 11.21 -20.60
N LEU A 134 3.87 11.18 -19.33
CA LEU A 134 4.74 11.03 -18.15
C LEU A 134 5.75 9.87 -18.44
N ARG A 135 7.00 9.78 -17.89
CA ARG A 135 8.00 8.69 -18.18
C ARG A 135 8.50 7.54 -17.16
N LYS A 136 8.11 7.42 -15.87
CA LYS A 136 8.38 6.38 -14.77
C LYS A 136 7.56 6.37 -13.42
N CYS A 137 6.64 5.39 -13.20
CA CYS A 137 5.74 5.14 -12.02
C CYS A 137 6.40 5.17 -10.63
N GLY A 138 6.88 6.29 -10.09
CA GLY A 138 7.28 6.40 -8.68
C GLY A 138 6.07 6.45 -7.75
N ILE A 139 5.62 5.29 -7.27
CA ILE A 139 4.44 5.18 -6.40
C ILE A 139 4.84 5.49 -4.95
N LYS A 140 4.07 6.36 -4.26
CA LYS A 140 4.30 6.71 -2.84
C LYS A 140 3.02 6.46 -2.03
N ILE A 141 3.06 5.47 -1.15
CA ILE A 141 1.95 5.12 -0.25
C ILE A 141 1.97 6.02 0.99
N ARG A 142 0.78 6.48 1.39
CA ARG A 142 0.42 6.63 2.80
C ARG A 142 -0.61 5.56 3.10
N VAL A 143 -0.39 4.75 4.14
CA VAL A 143 -1.48 3.97 4.76
C VAL A 143 -2.49 5.03 5.18
N LYS A 144 -3.77 4.91 4.76
CA LYS A 144 -4.83 5.78 5.31
C LYS A 144 -4.64 5.80 6.83
N GLU A 145 -4.57 6.97 7.44
CA GLU A 145 -4.53 7.09 8.89
C GLU A 145 -5.86 6.54 9.42
N ILE A 146 -5.93 5.22 9.62
CA ILE A 146 -6.99 4.59 10.39
C ILE A 146 -6.63 4.91 11.84
N GLY A 147 -6.98 6.12 12.30
CA GLY A 147 -6.84 6.62 13.67
C GLY A 147 -5.89 5.82 14.55
N ILE A 148 -4.58 6.01 14.29
CA ILE A 148 -3.47 5.43 15.06
C ILE A 148 -3.10 6.40 16.18
#